data_AF-A0A6N7ZGG1-F1
#
_entry.id   AF-A0A6N7ZGG1-F1
#
_cell.length_a   1.000
_cell.length_b   1.000
_cell.length_c   1.000
_cell.angle_alpha   90.00
_cell.angle_beta   90.00
_cell.angle_gamma   90.00
#
_symmetry.space_group_name_H-M   'P 1'
#
loop_
_entity.id
_entity.type
_entity.pdbx_description
1 polymer ?
#
loop_
_entity_poly.entity_id
_entity_poly.type
_entity_poly.pdbx_seq_one_letter_code
_entity_poly.pdbx_strand_id
1 'polypeptide(L)'
;MSARYGLHEHLDRGLDDVFGATFDGSRSTKGDVVAHALASLDAAALSRAGRVVMVGDREHDVLGAAAHGVACVGVAWGYARPGELAAAGAAAVVGTPAELTAALVGE
;
A
#
# COMPACT_ATOMS: atom_id res chain seq x y z
N MET A 1 -8.23 -13.52 11.64
CA MET A 1 -6.85 -13.65 11.12
C MET A 1 -5.86 -12.88 12.00
N SER A 2 -6.13 -11.60 12.31
CA SER A 2 -5.31 -10.79 13.22
C SER A 2 -5.16 -11.39 14.63
N ALA A 3 -6.24 -11.84 15.27
CA ALA A 3 -6.21 -12.45 16.60
C ALA A 3 -5.38 -13.76 16.68
N ARG A 4 -5.36 -14.54 15.59
CA ARG A 4 -4.63 -15.84 15.54
C ARG A 4 -3.11 -15.66 15.59
N TYR A 5 -2.60 -14.54 15.10
CA TYR A 5 -1.17 -14.24 15.04
C TYR A 5 -0.75 -13.14 16.04
N GLY A 6 -1.64 -12.76 16.99
CA GLY A 6 -1.36 -11.69 17.95
C GLY A 6 -1.23 -10.29 17.33
N LEU A 7 -1.67 -10.11 16.08
CA LEU A 7 -1.56 -8.84 15.36
C LEU A 7 -2.66 -7.84 15.73
N HIS A 8 -3.72 -8.30 16.40
CA HIS A 8 -4.87 -7.48 16.78
C HIS A 8 -4.46 -6.21 17.52
N GLU A 9 -3.59 -6.31 18.53
CA GLU A 9 -3.14 -5.16 19.33
C GLU A 9 -2.34 -4.14 18.50
N HIS A 10 -1.69 -4.60 17.44
CA HIS A 10 -0.82 -3.80 16.58
C HIS A 10 -1.59 -3.15 15.42
N LEU A 11 -2.65 -3.80 14.93
CA LEU A 11 -3.44 -3.34 13.79
C LEU A 11 -4.62 -2.46 14.23
N ASP A 12 -5.27 -2.79 15.34
CA ASP A 12 -6.49 -2.12 15.79
C ASP A 12 -6.29 -0.67 16.26
N ARG A 13 -5.04 -0.25 16.49
CA ARG A 13 -4.72 1.11 16.96
C ARG A 13 -4.13 2.02 15.88
N GLY A 14 -3.82 1.47 14.70
CA GLY A 14 -3.12 2.19 13.63
C GLY A 14 -3.80 2.10 12.26
N LEU A 15 -4.98 1.49 12.17
CA LEU A 15 -5.74 1.37 10.93
C LEU A 15 -7.08 2.09 11.06
N ASP A 16 -7.38 2.96 10.10
CA ASP A 16 -8.71 3.56 9.98
C ASP A 16 -9.74 2.56 9.44
N ASP A 17 -9.33 1.66 8.51
CA ASP A 17 -10.19 0.64 7.92
C ASP A 17 -9.37 -0.48 7.22
N VAL A 18 -10.04 -1.54 6.75
CA VAL A 18 -9.46 -2.69 6.02
C VAL A 18 -10.23 -2.98 4.74
N PHE A 19 -9.53 -2.85 3.60
CA PHE A 19 -10.10 -3.13 2.27
C PHE A 19 -9.37 -4.30 1.59
N GLY A 20 -10.13 -5.19 0.94
CA GLY A 20 -9.56 -6.36 0.25
C GLY A 20 -10.45 -6.82 -0.91
N ALA A 21 -9.97 -7.77 -1.71
CA ALA A 21 -10.75 -8.34 -2.80
C ALA A 21 -12.06 -8.99 -2.29
N THR A 22 -13.08 -9.02 -3.14
CA THR A 22 -14.33 -9.73 -2.84
C THR A 22 -14.29 -11.17 -3.34
N PHE A 23 -15.02 -12.06 -2.68
CA PHE A 23 -15.08 -13.48 -3.07
C PHE A 23 -15.79 -13.71 -4.40
N ASP A 24 -16.70 -12.81 -4.78
CA ASP A 24 -17.42 -12.84 -6.06
C ASP A 24 -16.61 -12.24 -7.22
N GLY A 25 -15.40 -11.74 -6.96
CA GLY A 25 -14.51 -11.17 -7.97
C GLY A 25 -14.90 -9.79 -8.48
N SER A 26 -15.99 -9.19 -7.98
CA SER A 26 -16.40 -7.81 -8.35
C SER A 26 -15.33 -6.77 -8.03
N ARG A 27 -14.45 -7.06 -7.06
CA ARG A 27 -13.20 -6.36 -6.78
C ARG A 27 -12.07 -7.37 -6.71
N SER A 28 -11.24 -7.44 -7.75
CA SER A 28 -10.23 -8.49 -7.89
C SER A 28 -8.83 -7.97 -8.15
N THR A 29 -8.67 -6.80 -8.76
CA THR A 29 -7.34 -6.22 -8.99
C THR A 29 -6.89 -5.35 -7.83
N LYS A 30 -5.57 -5.12 -7.72
CA LYS A 30 -5.03 -4.19 -6.73
C LYS A 30 -5.52 -2.76 -6.96
N GLY A 31 -5.67 -2.36 -8.23
CA GLY A 31 -6.27 -1.08 -8.60
C GLY A 31 -7.69 -0.93 -8.06
N ASP A 32 -8.53 -1.96 -8.15
CA ASP A 32 -9.91 -1.88 -7.63
C ASP A 32 -9.95 -1.73 -6.10
N VAL A 33 -9.03 -2.38 -5.39
CA VAL A 33 -8.90 -2.26 -3.93
C VAL A 33 -8.45 -0.86 -3.53
N VAL A 34 -7.46 -0.29 -4.23
CA VAL A 34 -6.99 1.08 -3.98
C VAL A 34 -8.10 2.09 -4.28
N ALA A 35 -8.82 1.94 -5.40
CA ALA A 35 -9.95 2.80 -5.75
C ALA A 35 -11.00 2.82 -4.63
N HIS A 36 -11.36 1.62 -4.14
CA HIS A 36 -12.34 1.48 -3.09
C HIS A 36 -11.87 2.12 -1.78
N ALA A 37 -10.62 1.91 -1.38
CA ALA A 37 -10.06 2.52 -0.17
C ALA A 37 -10.07 4.05 -0.24
N LEU A 38 -9.64 4.63 -1.36
CA LEU A 38 -9.63 6.08 -1.57
C LEU A 38 -11.03 6.69 -1.49
N ALA A 39 -12.03 6.00 -2.05
CA ALA A 39 -13.42 6.44 -2.02
C ALA A 39 -14.01 6.32 -0.60
N SER A 40 -13.81 5.18 0.07
CA SER A 40 -14.36 4.92 1.41
C SER A 40 -13.80 5.85 2.48
N LEU A 41 -12.54 6.29 2.33
CA LEU A 41 -11.87 7.20 3.27
C LEU A 41 -12.01 8.68 2.89
N ASP A 42 -12.78 9.01 1.84
CA ASP A 42 -12.85 10.37 1.25
C ASP A 42 -11.46 10.99 0.98
N ALA A 43 -10.50 10.13 0.62
CA ALA A 43 -9.08 10.48 0.50
C ALA A 43 -8.72 10.99 -0.91
N ALA A 44 -9.71 11.18 -1.79
CA ALA A 44 -9.47 11.64 -3.17
C ALA A 44 -8.75 13.00 -3.21
N ALA A 45 -9.15 13.93 -2.34
CA ALA A 45 -8.50 15.25 -2.24
C ALA A 45 -7.05 15.13 -1.72
N LEU A 46 -6.82 14.29 -0.71
CA LEU A 46 -5.49 14.01 -0.17
C LEU A 46 -4.58 13.36 -1.22
N SER A 47 -5.10 12.39 -1.96
CA SER A 47 -4.39 11.72 -3.04
C SER A 47 -3.96 12.71 -4.12
N ARG A 48 -4.88 13.57 -4.61
CA ARG A 48 -4.54 14.63 -5.58
C ARG A 48 -3.51 15.64 -5.06
N ALA A 49 -3.46 15.85 -3.75
CA ALA A 49 -2.46 16.70 -3.11
C ALA A 49 -1.12 15.99 -2.85
N GLY A 50 -0.95 14.74 -3.30
CA GLY A 50 0.26 13.94 -3.07
C GLY A 50 0.44 13.52 -1.61
N ARG A 51 -0.64 13.48 -0.82
CA ARG A 51 -0.64 13.15 0.61
C ARG A 51 -1.04 11.70 0.89
N VAL A 52 -1.21 10.88 -0.14
CA VAL A 52 -1.46 9.45 -0.03
C VAL A 52 -0.29 8.70 -0.66
N VAL A 53 0.22 7.71 0.07
CA VAL A 53 1.25 6.78 -0.38
C VAL A 53 0.77 5.36 -0.19
N MET A 54 1.01 4.52 -1.18
CA MET A 54 0.90 3.07 -1.07
C MET A 54 2.23 2.49 -0.57
N VAL A 55 2.16 1.50 0.32
CA VAL A 55 3.32 0.69 0.70
C VAL A 55 3.03 -0.74 0.26
N GLY A 56 3.95 -1.34 -0.49
CA GLY A 56 3.73 -2.66 -1.06
C GLY A 56 5.02 -3.38 -1.41
N ASP A 57 4.95 -4.70 -1.53
CA ASP A 57 6.11 -5.56 -1.70
C ASP A 57 6.14 -6.27 -3.06
N ARG A 58 5.19 -5.96 -3.95
CA ARG A 58 5.09 -6.54 -5.29
C ARG A 58 4.78 -5.48 -6.35
N GLU A 59 5.09 -5.79 -7.62
CA GLU A 59 4.74 -4.93 -8.76
C GLU A 59 3.24 -4.59 -8.81
N HIS A 60 2.38 -5.51 -8.36
CA HIS A 60 0.94 -5.31 -8.34
C HIS A 60 0.53 -4.12 -7.45
N ASP A 61 1.24 -3.88 -6.35
CA ASP A 61 1.01 -2.74 -5.46
C ASP A 61 1.40 -1.43 -6.14
N VAL A 62 2.57 -1.42 -6.80
CA VAL A 62 3.08 -0.26 -7.53
C VAL A 62 2.14 0.12 -8.67
N LEU A 63 1.77 -0.86 -9.51
CA LEU A 63 0.89 -0.65 -10.67
C LEU A 63 -0.54 -0.29 -10.21
N GLY A 64 -1.02 -0.93 -9.14
CA GLY A 64 -2.33 -0.64 -8.57
C GLY A 64 -2.44 0.78 -8.00
N ALA A 65 -1.39 1.27 -7.35
CA ALA A 65 -1.31 2.64 -6.87
C ALA A 65 -1.19 3.65 -8.02
N ALA A 66 -0.34 3.36 -9.01
CA ALA A 66 -0.12 4.23 -10.17
C ALA A 66 -1.41 4.45 -10.99
N ALA A 67 -2.27 3.43 -11.09
CA ALA A 67 -3.59 3.53 -11.74
C ALA A 67 -4.48 4.65 -11.16
N HIS A 68 -4.22 5.07 -9.92
CA HIS A 68 -4.96 6.12 -9.21
C HIS A 68 -4.11 7.35 -8.87
N GLY A 69 -2.93 7.48 -9.50
CA GLY A 69 -2.02 8.60 -9.25
C GLY A 69 -1.42 8.61 -7.84
N VAL A 70 -1.39 7.46 -7.16
CA VAL A 70 -0.79 7.31 -5.83
C VAL A 70 0.66 6.83 -5.98
N ALA A 71 1.59 7.51 -5.31
CA ALA A 71 2.98 7.06 -5.24
C ALA A 71 3.09 5.78 -4.40
N CYS A 72 3.95 4.84 -4.82
CA CYS A 72 4.20 3.62 -4.07
C CYS A 72 5.64 3.58 -3.55
N VAL A 73 5.81 3.34 -2.25
CA VAL A 73 7.09 2.96 -1.64
C VAL A 73 7.15 1.43 -1.62
N GLY A 74 8.10 0.87 -2.37
CA GLY A 74 8.35 -0.56 -2.43
C GLY A 74 9.14 -1.04 -1.22
N VAL A 75 8.77 -2.17 -0.62
CA VAL A 75 9.52 -2.77 0.49
C VAL A 75 10.21 -4.06 0.06
N ALA A 76 11.52 -4.14 0.24
CA ALA A 76 12.34 -5.24 -0.27
C ALA A 76 12.39 -6.49 0.64
N TRP A 77 11.77 -6.43 1.82
CA TRP A 77 11.68 -7.56 2.76
C TRP A 77 10.48 -8.48 2.52
N GLY A 78 9.67 -8.21 1.48
CA GLY A 78 8.58 -9.09 1.07
C GLY A 78 8.97 -10.02 -0.08
N TYR A 79 8.06 -10.19 -1.03
CA TYR A 79 8.15 -11.22 -2.08
C TYR A 79 8.67 -10.72 -3.44
N ALA A 80 8.90 -9.42 -3.61
CA ALA A 80 9.47 -8.87 -4.83
C ALA A 80 10.82 -9.51 -5.17
N ARG A 81 11.01 -9.81 -6.45
CA ARG A 81 12.34 -10.17 -6.95
C ARG A 81 13.25 -8.94 -7.00
N PRO A 82 14.57 -9.10 -6.93
CA PRO A 82 15.50 -8.00 -7.17
C PRO A 82 15.18 -7.26 -8.47
N GLY A 83 14.97 -5.94 -8.37
CA GLY A 83 14.63 -5.07 -9.50
C GLY A 83 13.14 -5.01 -9.88
N GLU A 84 12.27 -5.89 -9.36
CA GLU A 84 10.84 -5.91 -9.68
C GLU A 84 10.15 -4.58 -9.35
N LEU A 85 10.33 -4.08 -8.12
CA LEU A 85 9.69 -2.84 -7.65
C LEU A 85 10.16 -1.60 -8.44
N ALA A 86 11.46 -1.52 -8.73
CA ALA A 86 12.03 -0.43 -9.51
C ALA A 86 11.52 -0.45 -10.97
N ALA A 87 11.47 -1.64 -11.58
CA ALA A 87 10.95 -1.82 -12.93
C ALA A 87 9.45 -1.49 -13.03
N ALA A 88 8.68 -1.77 -11.97
CA ALA A 88 7.26 -1.41 -11.89
C ALA A 88 7.03 0.10 -11.68
N GLY A 89 8.08 0.88 -11.36
CA GLY A 89 7.98 2.33 -11.17
C GLY A 89 7.73 2.76 -9.71
N ALA A 90 8.19 1.99 -8.72
CA ALA A 90 8.12 2.42 -7.33
C ALA A 90 8.87 3.75 -7.13
N ALA A 91 8.27 4.67 -6.37
CA ALA A 91 8.85 5.99 -6.09
C ALA A 91 10.13 5.89 -5.24
N ALA A 92 10.20 4.88 -4.38
CA ALA A 92 11.38 4.49 -3.63
C ALA A 92 11.32 2.99 -3.34
N VAL A 93 12.47 2.38 -3.07
CA VAL A 93 12.56 1.01 -2.57
C VAL A 93 13.42 1.01 -1.32
N VAL A 94 12.88 0.48 -0.21
CA VAL A 94 13.53 0.44 1.10
C VAL A 94 13.74 -0.99 1.57
N GLY A 95 14.85 -1.22 2.27
CA GLY A 95 15.31 -2.53 2.74
C GLY A 95 14.85 -2.88 4.15
N THR A 96 14.45 -1.89 4.97
CA THR A 96 14.04 -2.13 6.35
C THR A 96 12.81 -1.30 6.79
N PRO A 97 12.03 -1.76 7.80
CA PRO A 97 10.96 -0.95 8.38
C PRO A 97 11.41 0.42 8.92
N ALA A 98 12.66 0.51 9.39
CA ALA A 98 13.24 1.77 9.84
C ALA A 98 13.43 2.76 8.68
N GLU A 99 13.94 2.29 7.54
CA GLU A 99 14.05 3.10 6.32
C GLU A 99 12.69 3.53 5.78
N LEU A 100 11.66 2.66 5.86
CA LEU A 100 10.30 3.05 5.50
C LEU A 100 9.78 4.18 6.39
N THR A 101 10.02 4.09 7.70
CA THR A 101 9.62 5.15 8.63
C THR A 101 10.28 6.46 8.24
N ALA A 102 11.60 6.46 8.05
CA ALA A 102 12.36 7.64 7.62
C ALA A 102 11.85 8.22 6.29
N ALA A 103 11.51 7.36 5.32
CA ALA A 103 10.97 7.78 4.03
C ALA A 103 9.57 8.43 4.11
N LEU A 104 8.75 8.06 5.11
CA LEU A 104 7.37 8.54 5.23
C LEU A 104 7.21 9.79 6.10
N VAL A 105 7.96 9.88 7.20
CA VAL A 105 7.77 10.97 8.18
C VAL A 105 8.59 12.22 7.84
N GLY A 106 9.65 12.07 7.04
CA GLY A 106 10.69 13.09 6.87
C GLY A 106 11.46 13.32 8.18
N GLU A 107 12.75 13.58 8.09
CA GLU A 107 13.47 14.15 9.26
C GLU A 107 13.15 15.63 9.42
#